data_AF-A0A2E8D6G4-F1
#
_entry.id   AF-A0A2E8D6G4-F1
#
_cell.length_a   1.000
_cell.length_b   1.000
_cell.length_c   1.000
_cell.angle_alpha   90.00
_cell.angle_beta   90.00
_cell.angle_gamma   90.00
#
_symmetry.space_group_name_H-M   'P 1'
#
loop_
_entity.id
_entity.type
_entity.pdbx_description
1 polymer ?
#
loop_
_entity_poly.entity_id
_entity_poly.type
_entity_poly.pdbx_seq_one_letter_code
_entity_poly.pdbx_strand_id
1 'polypeptide(L)' 'MASRSRDVVNHCHQNIRLSDEAAAILAQLDGTRDRKALLQALPDETGASPDRERLDRALAELRDNALLTG' A
#
# COMPACT_ATOMS: atom_id res chain seq x y z
N MET A 1 13.62 14.76 4.67
CA MET A 1 13.34 13.86 3.54
C MET A 1 13.89 12.50 3.91
N ALA A 2 13.05 11.60 4.41
CA ALA A 2 13.49 10.27 4.86
C ALA A 2 12.82 9.23 3.96
N SER A 3 13.61 8.51 3.16
CA SER A 3 13.17 7.27 2.52
C SER A 3 12.95 6.26 3.64
N ARG A 4 11.69 6.04 4.04
CA ARG A 4 11.32 5.11 5.11
C ARG A 4 10.68 3.88 4.48
N SER A 5 11.51 3.02 3.91
CA SER A 5 11.03 1.67 3.55
C SER A 5 10.52 0.96 4.81
N ARG A 6 9.36 0.31 4.71
CA ARG A 6 8.78 -0.51 5.79
C ARG A 6 8.92 -1.98 5.43
N ASP A 7 9.45 -2.77 6.36
CA ASP A 7 9.50 -4.23 6.26
C ASP A 7 8.21 -4.84 6.82
N VAL A 8 7.59 -5.73 6.05
CA VAL A 8 6.35 -6.40 6.41
C VAL A 8 6.49 -7.89 6.13
N VAL A 9 5.97 -8.73 7.00
CA VAL A 9 5.94 -10.17 6.78
C VAL A 9 4.69 -10.52 5.99
N ASN A 10 4.86 -11.14 4.82
CA ASN A 10 3.73 -11.60 4.01
C ASN A 10 3.14 -12.92 4.52
N HIS A 11 2.06 -13.40 3.90
CA HIS A 11 1.43 -14.66 4.32
C HIS A 11 2.32 -15.90 4.08
N CYS A 12 3.37 -15.78 3.28
CA CYS A 12 4.39 -16.81 3.11
C CYS A 12 5.49 -16.74 4.18
N HIS A 13 5.33 -15.90 5.21
CA HIS A 13 6.32 -15.66 6.26
C HIS A 13 7.65 -15.09 5.72
N GLN A 14 7.60 -14.38 4.60
CA GLN A 14 8.76 -13.73 3.98
C GLN A 14 8.79 -12.25 4.36
N ASN A 15 9.97 -11.73 4.67
CA ASN A 15 10.17 -10.28 4.83
C ASN A 15 10.15 -9.61 3.47
N ILE A 16 9.14 -8.78 3.27
CA ILE A 16 8.96 -7.96 2.07
C ILE A 16 9.23 -6.51 2.45
N ARG A 17 10.04 -5.85 1.62
CA ARG A 17 10.30 -4.43 1.74
C ARG A 17 9.35 -3.67 0.83
N LEU A 18 8.47 -2.87 1.44
CA LEU A 18 7.45 -2.11 0.72
C LEU A 18 7.85 -0.66 0.50
N SER A 19 7.33 -0.10 -0.59
CA SER A 19 7.25 1.36 -0.77
C SER A 19 6.38 2.01 0.30
N ASP A 20 6.64 3.29 0.59
CA ASP A 20 5.82 4.09 1.52
C ASP A 20 4.34 4.10 1.10
N GLU A 21 4.09 4.18 -0.21
CA GLU A 21 2.76 4.16 -0.82
C GLU A 21 2.05 2.81 -0.57
N ALA A 22 2.71 1.69 -0.87
CA ALA A 22 2.16 0.36 -0.65
C ALA A 22 1.94 0.07 0.84
N ALA A 23 2.87 0.48 1.71
CA ALA A 23 2.72 0.34 3.15
C ALA A 23 1.55 1.18 3.71
N ALA A 24 1.37 2.41 3.23
CA ALA A 24 0.24 3.25 3.61
C ALA A 24 -1.09 2.64 3.15
N ILE A 25 -1.14 2.07 1.93
CA ILE A 25 -2.33 1.39 1.43
C ILE A 25 -2.62 0.14 2.26
N LEU A 26 -1.61 -0.69 2.53
CA LEU A 26 -1.76 -1.91 3.32
C LEU A 26 -2.28 -1.60 4.74
N ALA A 27 -1.77 -0.55 5.38
CA ALA A 27 -2.23 -0.12 6.69
C ALA A 27 -3.70 0.35 6.71
N GLN A 28 -4.22 0.78 5.56
CA GLN A 28 -5.60 1.22 5.40
C GLN A 28 -6.53 0.12 4.86
N LEU A 29 -5.97 -0.99 4.38
CA LEU A 29 -6.70 -2.08 3.74
C LEU A 29 -7.30 -3.00 4.82
N ASP A 30 -8.25 -2.47 5.58
CA ASP A 30 -8.93 -3.16 6.68
C ASP A 30 -10.09 -4.05 6.19
N GLY A 31 -9.97 -4.61 4.97
CA GLY A 31 -10.99 -5.43 4.29
C GLY A 31 -12.31 -4.73 3.92
N THR A 32 -12.56 -3.53 4.44
CA THR A 32 -13.84 -2.79 4.34
C THR A 32 -13.75 -1.51 3.51
N ARG A 33 -12.53 -1.06 3.18
CA ARG A 33 -12.33 0.16 2.40
C ARG A 33 -12.32 -0.12 0.91
N ASP A 34 -13.27 0.50 0.20
CA ASP A 34 -13.29 0.51 -1.25
C ASP A 34 -12.08 1.27 -1.84
N ARG A 35 -11.70 0.89 -3.07
CA ARG A 35 -10.62 1.54 -3.84
C ARG A 35 -10.75 3.07 -3.90
N LYS A 36 -11.98 3.60 -3.91
CA LYS A 36 -12.24 5.05 -3.90
C LYS A 36 -11.86 5.71 -2.58
N ALA A 37 -12.13 5.05 -1.45
CA ALA A 37 -11.75 5.53 -0.13
C ALA A 37 -10.22 5.53 0.04
N LEU A 38 -9.55 4.48 -0.45
CA LEU A 38 -8.08 4.41 -0.47
C LEU A 38 -7.47 5.54 -1.30
N LEU A 39 -8.02 5.82 -2.49
CA LEU A 39 -7.54 6.93 -3.34
C LEU A 39 -7.68 8.30 -2.66
N GLN A 40 -8.73 8.52 -1.88
CA GLN A 40 -8.95 9.78 -1.18
C GLN A 40 -8.06 9.95 0.04
N ALA A 41 -7.65 8.85 0.69
CA ALA A 41 -6.84 8.89 1.90
C ALA A 41 -5.33 8.76 1.66
N LEU A 42 -4.91 8.26 0.48
CA LEU A 42 -3.51 8.18 0.08
C LEU A 42 -2.76 9.54 0.12
N PRO A 43 -3.36 10.67 -0.33
CA PRO A 43 -2.71 11.97 -0.34
C PRO A 43 -2.36 12.50 1.04
N ASP A 44 -3.24 12.28 2.03
CA ASP A 44 -3.03 12.75 3.40
C ASP A 44 -1.82 12.06 4.05
N GLU A 45 -1.61 10.77 3.77
CA GLU A 45 -0.51 9.99 4.35
C GLU A 45 0.83 10.20 3.65
N THR A 46 0.80 10.41 2.32
CA THR A 46 2.01 10.50 1.49
C THR A 46 2.39 11.93 1.11
N GLY A 47 1.49 12.89 1.30
CA GLY A 47 1.61 14.26 0.78
C GLY A 47 1.56 14.35 -0.74
N ALA A 48 1.23 13.25 -1.43
CA ALA A 48 1.21 13.17 -2.90
C ALA A 48 -0.20 13.40 -3.45
N SER A 49 -0.31 13.95 -4.66
CA SER A 49 -1.62 14.09 -5.31
C SER A 49 -2.31 12.73 -5.51
N PRO A 50 -3.65 12.66 -5.35
CA PRO A 50 -4.39 11.42 -5.54
C PRO A 50 -4.28 10.99 -6.99
N ASP A 51 -3.52 9.93 -7.21
CA ASP A 51 -3.23 9.41 -8.55
C ASP A 51 -3.64 7.93 -8.62
N ARG A 52 -4.47 7.61 -9.61
CA ARG A 52 -5.00 6.26 -9.81
C ARG A 52 -3.91 5.27 -10.22
N GLU A 53 -2.95 5.69 -11.04
CA GLU A 53 -1.86 4.82 -11.48
C GLU A 53 -0.93 4.48 -10.30
N ARG A 54 -0.69 5.44 -9.41
CA ARG A 54 0.08 5.18 -8.17
C ARG A 54 -0.62 4.19 -7.26
N LEU A 55 -1.93 4.38 -7.05
CA LEU A 55 -2.74 3.44 -6.28
C LEU A 55 -2.72 2.04 -6.90
N ASP A 56 -2.89 1.93 -8.22
CA ASP A 56 -2.85 0.64 -8.92
C ASP A 56 -1.47 -0.01 -8.83
N ARG A 57 -0.40 0.76 -8.98
CA ARG A 57 0.98 0.25 -8.85
C ARG A 57 1.23 -0.29 -7.45
N ALA A 58 0.82 0.43 -6.42
CA ALA A 58 1.00 0.01 -5.05
C ALA A 58 0.11 -1.19 -4.69
N LEU A 59 -1.14 -1.26 -5.16
CA LEU A 59 -1.97 -2.45 -5.03
C LEU A 59 -1.37 -3.66 -5.76
N ALA A 60 -0.80 -3.46 -6.96
CA ALA A 60 -0.08 -4.49 -7.68
C ALA A 60 1.13 -4.98 -6.90
N GLU A 61 1.93 -4.06 -6.31
CA GLU A 61 3.06 -4.39 -5.44
C GLU A 61 2.62 -5.25 -4.25
N LEU A 62 1.52 -4.89 -3.57
CA LEU A 62 0.99 -5.68 -2.45
C LEU A 62 0.52 -7.07 -2.91
N ARG A 63 -0.11 -7.17 -4.09
CA ARG A 63 -0.57 -8.46 -4.64
C ARG A 63 0.61 -9.37 -5.02
N ASP A 64 1.59 -8.82 -5.73
CA ASP A 64 2.77 -9.56 -6.19
C ASP A 64 3.62 -10.06 -5.01
N ASN A 65 3.62 -9.32 -3.91
CA ASN A 65 4.30 -9.70 -2.68
C ASN A 65 3.48 -10.60 -1.76
N ALA A 66 2.32 -11.11 -2.22
CA ALA A 66 1.49 -11.99 -1.41
C ALA A 66 1.06 -11.31 -0.08
N LEU A 67 0.77 -10.01 -0.10
CA LEU A 67 0.27 -9.27 1.08
C LEU A 67 -1.24 -9.08 1.04
N LEU A 68 -1.85 -9.20 -0.14
CA LEU A 68 -3.29 -9.19 -0.30
C LEU A 68 -3.79 -10.63 -0.43
N THR A 69 -4.70 -11.01 0.46
CA THR A 69 -5.54 -12.20 0.29
C THR A 69 -6.80 -11.76 -0.45
N GLY A 70 -7.12 -12.42 -1.56
CA GLY A 70 -8.21 -12.04 -2.46
C GLY A 70 -9.58 -11.96 -1.81
#